data_AF-A0A2S6C3H6-F1
#
_entry.id   AF-A0A2S6C3H6-F1
#
_cell.length_a   1.000
_cell.length_b   1.000
_cell.length_c   1.000
_cell.angle_alpha   90.00
_cell.angle_beta   90.00
_cell.angle_gamma   90.00
#
_symmetry.space_group_name_H-M   'P 1'
#
loop_
_entity.id
_entity.type
_entity.pdbx_description
1 polymer ?
#
loop_
_entity_poly.entity_id
_entity_poly.type
_entity_poly.pdbx_seq_one_letter_code
_entity_poly.pdbx_strand_id
1 'polypeptide(L)'
;MYFSYASAHEKFVWESRLEPKVQDVFQKLWGTDELLSSFDGMNITLPRQKDLTWSPWPHCDQSPHRKGMQCVQGLLNYQPNGPKDGGLIVMKEVPPEEAYFKDLFIFKEEDVQWFKDHGCEMIKVNLEPGDMAIWDSRTMHYACFPKGDRIRHVQYICQTPARFAEPEVLKKKAELFKTWQGTTHWPHCNIRETGPPMRNGKECPLNRHEPLEKPEITKRLLQLAAVEAY
;
A
#
# COMPACT_ATOMS: atom_id res chain seq x y z
N MET A 1 -7.79 8.83 -0.42
CA MET A 1 -6.58 8.18 0.14
C MET A 1 -5.76 9.24 0.85
N TYR A 2 -5.10 8.87 1.94
CA TYR A 2 -4.33 9.77 2.80
C TYR A 2 -2.87 9.33 2.78
N PHE A 3 -2.03 10.10 2.11
CA PHE A 3 -0.58 9.90 2.01
C PHE A 3 0.23 11.06 2.62
N SER A 4 -0.41 12.21 2.83
CA SER A 4 0.20 13.45 3.33
C SER A 4 -0.16 13.70 4.80
N TYR A 5 0.10 14.91 5.32
CA TYR A 5 -0.25 15.32 6.69
C TYR A 5 0.45 14.50 7.78
N ALA A 6 1.65 13.97 7.49
CA ALA A 6 2.35 12.98 8.32
C ALA A 6 1.53 11.73 8.67
N SER A 7 0.42 11.48 7.94
CA SER A 7 -0.55 10.44 8.29
C SER A 7 0.04 9.03 8.23
N ALA A 8 1.02 8.80 7.36
CA ALA A 8 1.77 7.54 7.25
C ALA A 8 2.65 7.22 8.48
N HIS A 9 2.72 8.13 9.46
CA HIS A 9 3.50 7.97 10.69
C HIS A 9 2.69 8.21 11.96
N GLU A 10 1.35 8.26 11.90
CA GLU A 10 0.53 8.28 13.11
C GLU A 10 0.81 7.06 13.99
N LYS A 11 0.63 7.23 15.30
CA LYS A 11 0.85 6.17 16.30
C LYS A 11 0.16 4.86 15.89
N PHE A 12 -1.14 4.89 15.60
CA PHE A 12 -1.90 3.70 15.22
C PHE A 12 -1.40 3.05 13.92
N VAL A 13 -0.82 3.82 13.00
CA VAL A 13 -0.27 3.32 11.74
C VAL A 13 0.98 2.50 11.99
N TRP A 14 1.82 2.95 12.91
CA TRP A 14 3.00 2.20 13.34
C TRP A 14 2.66 1.01 14.23
N GLU A 15 1.71 1.16 15.16
CA GLU A 15 1.19 0.04 15.96
C GLU A 15 0.71 -1.09 15.05
N SER A 16 -0.02 -0.76 13.98
CA SER A 16 -0.51 -1.74 13.01
C SER A 16 0.61 -2.40 12.20
N ARG A 17 1.67 -1.65 11.84
CA ARG A 17 2.87 -2.24 11.20
C ARG A 17 3.62 -3.17 12.15
N LEU A 18 3.64 -2.85 13.45
CA LEU A 18 4.36 -3.58 14.50
C LEU A 18 3.57 -4.73 15.10
N GLU A 19 2.27 -4.82 14.85
CA GLU A 19 1.40 -5.88 15.34
C GLU A 19 2.00 -7.26 15.01
N PRO A 20 2.24 -8.14 16.00
CA PRO A 20 2.93 -9.42 15.78
C PRO A 20 2.35 -10.26 14.65
N LYS A 21 1.01 -10.30 14.50
CA LYS A 21 0.38 -11.06 13.41
C LYS A 21 0.60 -10.43 12.04
N VAL A 22 0.71 -9.10 11.94
CA VAL A 22 1.03 -8.41 10.69
C VAL A 22 2.50 -8.65 10.32
N GLN A 23 3.40 -8.59 11.30
CA GLN A 23 4.81 -8.93 11.11
C GLN A 23 4.96 -10.39 10.61
N ASP A 24 4.30 -11.33 11.29
CA ASP A 24 4.36 -12.76 10.98
C ASP A 24 3.96 -13.08 9.54
N VAL A 25 2.97 -12.38 8.96
CA VAL A 25 2.58 -12.52 7.55
C VAL A 25 3.76 -12.31 6.61
N PHE A 26 4.49 -11.20 6.77
CA PHE A 26 5.63 -10.90 5.89
C PHE A 26 6.88 -11.71 6.25
N GLN A 27 7.08 -12.03 7.52
CA GLN A 27 8.20 -12.88 7.94
C GLN A 27 8.10 -14.27 7.32
N LYS A 28 6.91 -14.88 7.35
CA LYS A 28 6.64 -16.17 6.70
C LYS A 28 6.77 -16.08 5.19
N LEU A 29 6.23 -15.02 4.59
CA LEU A 29 6.32 -14.79 3.14
C LEU A 29 7.77 -14.74 2.65
N TRP A 30 8.64 -14.07 3.40
CA TRP A 30 10.01 -13.81 2.97
C TRP A 30 11.08 -14.73 3.59
N GLY A 31 10.71 -15.51 4.62
CA GLY A 31 11.62 -16.38 5.35
C GLY A 31 12.67 -15.65 6.19
N THR A 32 12.39 -14.41 6.61
CA THR A 32 13.29 -13.59 7.43
C THR A 32 12.51 -12.57 8.25
N ASP A 33 13.02 -12.20 9.43
CA ASP A 33 12.53 -11.09 10.24
C ASP A 33 13.23 -9.76 9.95
N GLU A 34 14.27 -9.75 9.13
CA GLU A 34 15.00 -8.57 8.68
C GLU A 34 14.22 -7.85 7.56
N LEU A 35 13.21 -7.07 7.96
CA LEU A 35 12.26 -6.46 7.03
C LEU A 35 12.35 -4.92 6.99
N LEU A 36 11.96 -4.32 5.87
CA LEU A 36 11.70 -2.89 5.77
C LEU A 36 10.21 -2.70 5.56
N SER A 37 9.61 -1.70 6.18
CA SER A 37 8.19 -1.37 5.98
C SER A 37 8.03 -0.18 5.05
N SER A 38 7.08 -0.22 4.12
CA SER A 38 6.68 0.97 3.36
C SER A 38 6.12 2.04 4.30
N PHE A 39 6.35 3.32 3.99
CA PHE A 39 5.65 4.45 4.63
C PHE A 39 4.46 4.85 3.76
N ASP A 40 3.68 3.84 3.39
CA ASP A 40 2.49 3.99 2.57
C ASP A 40 1.34 4.60 3.38
N GLY A 41 0.30 5.02 2.67
CA GLY A 41 -0.85 5.67 3.22
C GLY A 41 -1.94 4.74 3.73
N MET A 42 -3.06 5.38 4.04
CA MET A 42 -4.31 4.74 4.44
C MET A 42 -5.44 5.22 3.53
N ASN A 43 -6.56 4.51 3.54
CA ASN A 43 -7.76 4.94 2.86
C ASN A 43 -8.92 4.96 3.85
N ILE A 44 -9.44 6.17 4.07
CA ILE A 44 -10.76 6.39 4.64
C ILE A 44 -11.66 6.86 3.49
N THR A 45 -12.70 6.11 3.18
CA THR A 45 -13.67 6.47 2.15
C THR A 45 -15.05 6.57 2.78
N LEU A 46 -15.66 7.76 2.66
CA LEU A 46 -17.02 7.98 3.10
C LEU A 46 -18.00 7.37 2.09
N PRO A 47 -19.10 6.77 2.56
CA PRO A 47 -20.15 6.25 1.69
C PRO A 47 -20.94 7.38 1.02
N ARG A 48 -21.62 7.08 -0.09
CA ARG A 48 -22.58 7.97 -0.76
C ARG A 48 -22.05 9.36 -1.16
N GLN A 49 -20.76 9.44 -1.51
CA GLN A 49 -20.19 10.66 -2.09
C GLN A 49 -20.87 10.95 -3.44
N LYS A 50 -21.45 12.14 -3.59
CA LYS A 50 -22.21 12.55 -4.79
C LYS A 50 -21.37 13.32 -5.80
N ASP A 51 -20.23 13.80 -5.35
CA ASP A 51 -19.31 14.71 -6.02
C ASP A 51 -18.03 14.01 -6.52
N LEU A 52 -17.91 12.71 -6.28
CA LEU A 52 -16.75 11.93 -6.70
C LEU A 52 -17.10 11.04 -7.90
N THR A 53 -16.54 11.38 -9.06
CA THR A 53 -16.69 10.64 -10.31
C THR A 53 -15.31 10.20 -10.81
N TRP A 54 -15.09 8.88 -10.89
CA TRP A 54 -13.94 8.33 -11.59
C TRP A 54 -14.25 6.91 -12.10
N SER A 55 -13.57 6.49 -13.16
CA SER A 55 -13.77 5.19 -13.82
C SER A 55 -12.76 4.15 -13.32
N PRO A 56 -13.15 2.88 -13.14
CA PRO A 56 -12.22 1.79 -12.83
C PRO A 56 -10.88 1.91 -13.56
N TRP A 57 -9.80 1.73 -12.81
CA TRP A 57 -8.43 1.92 -13.28
C TRP A 57 -7.61 0.66 -13.01
N PRO A 58 -7.94 -0.48 -13.65
CA PRO A 58 -7.21 -1.71 -13.45
C PRO A 58 -5.73 -1.49 -13.77
N HIS A 59 -4.86 -1.79 -12.81
CA HIS A 59 -3.42 -1.61 -12.96
C HIS A 59 -2.66 -2.70 -12.25
N CYS A 60 -1.37 -2.76 -12.53
CA CYS A 60 -0.38 -3.44 -11.70
C CYS A 60 0.78 -2.47 -11.44
N ASP A 61 1.43 -2.65 -10.31
CA ASP A 61 2.48 -1.74 -9.86
C ASP A 61 3.90 -2.28 -10.10
N GLN A 62 4.02 -3.60 -10.31
CA GLN A 62 5.27 -4.27 -10.59
C GLN A 62 5.31 -4.80 -12.03
N SER A 63 6.36 -4.43 -12.76
CA SER A 63 6.70 -5.03 -14.06
C SER A 63 7.01 -6.53 -13.92
N PRO A 64 6.54 -7.38 -14.86
CA PRO A 64 6.79 -8.82 -14.82
C PRO A 64 8.26 -9.16 -15.08
N HIS A 65 9.04 -8.23 -15.64
CA HIS A 65 10.46 -8.40 -15.91
C HIS A 65 11.36 -8.24 -14.66
N ARG A 66 10.80 -7.76 -13.55
CA ARG A 66 11.53 -7.79 -12.27
C ARG A 66 11.66 -9.24 -11.83
N LYS A 67 12.90 -9.72 -11.72
CA LYS A 67 13.19 -11.12 -11.40
C LYS A 67 12.74 -11.49 -9.98
N GLY A 68 11.98 -12.58 -9.89
CA GLY A 68 11.48 -13.12 -8.64
C GLY A 68 10.37 -12.28 -7.99
N MET A 69 9.91 -12.72 -6.83
CA MET A 69 8.95 -11.98 -6.01
C MET A 69 9.67 -10.78 -5.37
N GLN A 70 9.22 -9.57 -5.67
CA GLN A 70 9.87 -8.33 -5.24
C GLN A 70 8.97 -7.49 -4.35
N CYS A 71 7.68 -7.39 -4.69
CA CYS A 71 6.71 -6.67 -3.90
C CYS A 71 5.43 -7.48 -3.78
N VAL A 72 5.03 -7.72 -2.54
CA VAL A 72 3.71 -8.24 -2.18
C VAL A 72 3.05 -7.15 -1.37
N GLN A 73 2.07 -6.51 -1.98
CA GLN A 73 1.32 -5.44 -1.34
C GLN A 73 0.38 -6.05 -0.30
N GLY A 74 0.07 -5.26 0.73
CA GLY A 74 -0.82 -5.67 1.80
C GLY A 74 -1.79 -4.57 2.18
N LEU A 75 -2.97 -5.00 2.61
CA LEU A 75 -4.08 -4.16 3.03
C LEU A 75 -4.64 -4.73 4.33
N LEU A 76 -4.43 -4.00 5.42
CA LEU A 76 -5.03 -4.30 6.71
C LEU A 76 -6.37 -3.56 6.84
N ASN A 77 -7.42 -4.29 7.18
CA ASN A 77 -8.78 -3.79 7.22
C ASN A 77 -9.22 -3.46 8.66
N TYR A 78 -9.78 -2.26 8.89
CA TYR A 78 -10.19 -1.83 10.23
C TYR A 78 -11.70 -1.85 10.49
N GLN A 79 -12.51 -1.98 9.44
CA GLN A 79 -13.97 -1.92 9.52
C GLN A 79 -14.57 -3.01 8.64
N PRO A 80 -15.76 -3.56 8.95
CA PRO A 80 -16.30 -4.63 8.12
C PRO A 80 -16.52 -4.13 6.69
N ASN A 81 -16.05 -4.91 5.73
CA ASN A 81 -16.02 -4.56 4.31
C ASN A 81 -16.70 -5.64 3.49
N GLY A 82 -18.01 -5.47 3.26
CA GLY A 82 -18.81 -6.39 2.47
C GLY A 82 -18.80 -6.10 0.96
N PRO A 83 -19.65 -6.81 0.19
CA PRO A 83 -19.70 -6.72 -1.27
C PRO A 83 -20.01 -5.32 -1.82
N LYS A 84 -20.61 -4.44 -1.02
CA LYS A 84 -21.05 -3.09 -1.41
C LYS A 84 -20.26 -1.97 -0.75
N ASP A 85 -19.29 -2.26 0.11
CA ASP A 85 -18.61 -1.23 0.92
C ASP A 85 -17.34 -0.68 0.23
N GLY A 86 -17.23 -0.86 -1.08
CA GLY A 86 -16.04 -0.52 -1.85
C GLY A 86 -14.85 -1.36 -1.43
N GLY A 87 -13.67 -1.08 -1.98
CA GLY A 87 -12.42 -1.73 -1.56
C GLY A 87 -11.68 -2.42 -2.69
N LEU A 88 -10.88 -3.43 -2.35
CA LEU A 88 -9.95 -4.04 -3.29
C LEU A 88 -10.67 -4.96 -4.27
N ILE A 89 -10.50 -4.70 -5.56
CA ILE A 89 -10.73 -5.69 -6.62
C ILE A 89 -9.36 -6.18 -7.09
N VAL A 90 -9.17 -7.48 -7.14
CA VAL A 90 -7.92 -8.13 -7.56
C VAL A 90 -8.22 -9.29 -8.50
N MET A 91 -7.35 -9.48 -9.48
CA MET A 91 -7.36 -10.65 -10.35
C MET A 91 -6.62 -11.78 -9.65
N LYS A 92 -7.22 -12.98 -9.59
CA LYS A 92 -6.59 -14.16 -8.95
C LYS A 92 -5.27 -14.57 -9.61
N GLU A 93 -5.13 -14.28 -10.90
CA GLU A 93 -3.98 -14.70 -11.70
C GLU A 93 -2.97 -13.56 -11.89
N VAL A 94 -1.70 -13.93 -11.93
CA VAL A 94 -0.62 -13.03 -12.34
C VAL A 94 -0.62 -13.00 -13.88
N PRO A 95 -0.45 -11.82 -14.52
CA PRO A 95 -0.26 -11.74 -15.96
C PRO A 95 0.86 -12.69 -16.44
N PRO A 96 0.74 -13.25 -17.66
CA PRO A 96 1.75 -14.13 -18.23
C PRO A 96 3.12 -13.43 -18.32
N GLU A 97 4.20 -14.20 -18.22
CA GLU A 97 5.57 -13.65 -18.22
C GLU A 97 5.92 -12.92 -19.53
N GLU A 98 5.25 -13.30 -20.61
CA GLU A 98 5.37 -12.68 -21.93
C GLU A 98 4.70 -11.29 -22.01
N ALA A 99 3.91 -10.91 -21.01
CA ALA A 99 3.29 -9.59 -20.97
C ALA A 99 4.38 -8.51 -20.80
N TYR A 100 4.34 -7.48 -21.65
CA TYR A 100 5.36 -6.44 -21.65
C TYR A 100 4.79 -5.12 -21.12
N PHE A 101 5.05 -4.84 -19.85
CA PHE A 101 4.70 -3.56 -19.25
C PHE A 101 5.67 -3.11 -18.15
N LYS A 102 5.71 -1.79 -17.93
CA LYS A 102 6.55 -1.14 -16.92
C LYS A 102 5.88 -1.19 -15.54
N ASP A 103 6.63 -0.85 -14.50
CA ASP A 103 6.04 -0.54 -13.19
C ASP A 103 4.98 0.56 -13.39
N LEU A 104 3.84 0.42 -12.70
CA LEU A 104 2.62 1.19 -12.93
C LEU A 104 2.13 1.09 -14.38
N PHE A 105 1.44 -0.01 -14.69
CA PHE A 105 0.78 -0.21 -15.98
C PHE A 105 -0.73 -0.19 -15.81
N ILE A 106 -1.40 0.67 -16.58
CA ILE A 106 -2.86 0.80 -16.58
C ILE A 106 -3.40 -0.02 -17.74
N PHE A 107 -4.20 -1.04 -17.42
CA PHE A 107 -4.87 -1.88 -18.39
C PHE A 107 -6.08 -1.16 -18.98
N LYS A 108 -6.31 -1.39 -20.26
CA LYS A 108 -7.54 -0.98 -20.95
C LYS A 108 -8.63 -2.03 -20.75
N GLU A 109 -9.85 -1.65 -21.08
CA GLU A 109 -11.00 -2.56 -21.03
C GLU A 109 -10.82 -3.81 -21.92
N GLU A 110 -10.20 -3.66 -23.09
CA GLU A 110 -9.84 -4.77 -23.99
C GLU A 110 -8.88 -5.76 -23.34
N ASP A 111 -7.88 -5.28 -22.59
CA ASP A 111 -6.93 -6.14 -21.88
C ASP A 111 -7.64 -6.91 -20.76
N VAL A 112 -8.48 -6.23 -19.98
CA VAL A 112 -9.27 -6.85 -18.91
C VAL A 112 -10.19 -7.93 -19.46
N GLN A 113 -10.84 -7.68 -20.60
CA GLN A 113 -11.71 -8.65 -21.24
C GLN A 113 -10.91 -9.85 -21.76
N TRP A 114 -9.73 -9.62 -22.35
CA TRP A 114 -8.83 -10.71 -22.76
C TRP A 114 -8.52 -11.64 -21.59
N PHE A 115 -8.14 -11.10 -20.42
CA PHE A 115 -7.86 -11.93 -19.23
C PHE A 115 -9.10 -12.76 -18.81
N LYS A 116 -10.29 -12.15 -18.82
CA LYS A 116 -11.55 -12.86 -18.49
C LYS A 116 -11.86 -13.99 -19.46
N ASP A 117 -11.67 -13.75 -20.76
CA ASP A 117 -11.89 -14.75 -21.81
C ASP A 117 -10.90 -15.93 -21.69
N HIS A 118 -9.76 -15.72 -21.04
CA HIS A 118 -8.76 -16.74 -20.72
C HIS A 118 -8.93 -17.31 -19.29
N GLY A 119 -10.11 -17.13 -18.68
CA GLY A 119 -10.48 -17.76 -17.41
C GLY A 119 -10.03 -17.02 -16.16
N CYS A 120 -9.45 -15.82 -16.27
CA CYS A 120 -9.08 -15.03 -15.10
C CYS A 120 -10.31 -14.36 -14.47
N GLU A 121 -10.38 -14.41 -13.13
CA GLU A 121 -11.50 -13.84 -12.37
C GLU A 121 -11.09 -12.57 -11.63
N MET A 122 -11.91 -11.51 -11.76
CA MET A 122 -11.81 -10.32 -10.91
C MET A 122 -12.68 -10.48 -9.66
N ILE A 123 -12.06 -10.36 -8.50
CA ILE A 123 -12.72 -10.61 -7.22
C ILE A 123 -12.74 -9.35 -6.39
N LYS A 124 -13.93 -9.01 -5.91
CA LYS A 124 -14.08 -8.05 -4.82
C LYS A 124 -13.79 -8.76 -3.49
N VAL A 125 -12.64 -8.44 -2.90
CA VAL A 125 -12.20 -9.00 -1.62
C VAL A 125 -13.08 -8.43 -0.50
N ASN A 126 -13.81 -9.28 0.21
CA ASN A 126 -14.55 -8.90 1.42
C ASN A 126 -13.73 -9.26 2.65
N LEU A 127 -13.74 -8.39 3.65
CA LEU A 127 -12.85 -8.47 4.81
C LEU A 127 -13.61 -8.08 6.07
N GLU A 128 -13.38 -8.80 7.16
CA GLU A 128 -13.79 -8.42 8.50
C GLU A 128 -12.73 -7.51 9.16
N PRO A 129 -13.06 -6.79 10.24
CA PRO A 129 -12.06 -6.01 10.98
C PRO A 129 -10.90 -6.89 11.47
N GLY A 130 -9.67 -6.48 11.19
CA GLY A 130 -8.44 -7.20 11.51
C GLY A 130 -7.95 -8.13 10.40
N ASP A 131 -8.75 -8.41 9.37
CA ASP A 131 -8.29 -9.20 8.24
C ASP A 131 -7.22 -8.44 7.43
N MET A 132 -6.26 -9.19 6.92
CA MET A 132 -5.23 -8.67 6.03
C MET A 132 -5.28 -9.39 4.68
N ALA A 133 -5.46 -8.63 3.61
CA ALA A 133 -5.30 -9.12 2.25
C ALA A 133 -3.88 -8.83 1.77
N ILE A 134 -3.23 -9.81 1.15
CA ILE A 134 -1.95 -9.64 0.46
C ILE A 134 -2.06 -10.12 -0.98
N TRP A 135 -1.35 -9.48 -1.89
CA TRP A 135 -1.30 -9.86 -3.30
C TRP A 135 0.05 -9.52 -3.92
N ASP A 136 0.47 -10.33 -4.89
CA ASP A 136 1.66 -10.02 -5.68
C ASP A 136 1.42 -8.75 -6.49
N SER A 137 2.36 -7.80 -6.43
CA SER A 137 2.23 -6.47 -7.06
C SER A 137 2.10 -6.51 -8.60
N ARG A 138 2.38 -7.68 -9.21
CA ARG A 138 2.14 -7.96 -10.64
C ARG A 138 0.67 -8.26 -10.95
N THR A 139 -0.12 -8.67 -9.97
CA THR A 139 -1.55 -8.98 -10.18
C THR A 139 -2.32 -7.71 -10.50
N MET A 140 -3.25 -7.81 -11.46
CA MET A 140 -4.11 -6.69 -11.80
C MET A 140 -5.04 -6.38 -10.63
N HIS A 141 -5.07 -5.14 -10.18
CA HIS A 141 -5.91 -4.71 -9.08
C HIS A 141 -6.35 -3.25 -9.22
N TYR A 142 -7.41 -2.89 -8.50
CA TYR A 142 -7.88 -1.51 -8.37
C TYR A 142 -8.86 -1.39 -7.19
N ALA A 143 -9.12 -0.16 -6.75
CA ALA A 143 -10.16 0.11 -5.76
C ALA A 143 -11.55 0.17 -6.40
N CYS A 144 -12.62 -0.12 -5.67
CA CYS A 144 -13.99 0.17 -6.10
C CYS A 144 -14.71 1.04 -5.08
N PHE A 145 -15.71 1.79 -5.55
CA PHE A 145 -16.49 2.68 -4.70
C PHE A 145 -17.44 1.96 -3.76
N PRO A 146 -17.66 2.49 -2.54
CA PRO A 146 -18.78 2.07 -1.72
C PRO A 146 -20.10 2.48 -2.36
N LYS A 147 -20.99 1.49 -2.50
CA LYS A 147 -22.41 1.63 -2.82
C LYS A 147 -23.29 1.48 -1.58
N GLY A 148 -22.72 1.05 -0.46
CA GLY A 148 -23.37 0.93 0.84
C GLY A 148 -23.25 2.19 1.71
N ASP A 149 -23.44 1.99 3.01
CA ASP A 149 -23.59 3.07 4.00
C ASP A 149 -22.44 3.11 5.01
N ARG A 150 -21.42 2.26 4.86
CA ARG A 150 -20.30 2.14 5.78
C ARG A 150 -19.12 3.02 5.39
N ILE A 151 -18.43 3.56 6.39
CA ILE A 151 -17.13 4.19 6.20
C ILE A 151 -16.10 3.08 6.05
N ARG A 152 -15.41 3.08 4.91
CA ARG A 152 -14.28 2.20 4.70
C ARG A 152 -13.05 2.77 5.39
N HIS A 153 -12.32 1.95 6.13
CA HIS A 153 -11.04 2.32 6.73
C HIS A 153 -10.04 1.17 6.59
N VAL A 154 -8.96 1.42 5.86
CA VAL A 154 -7.89 0.44 5.63
C VAL A 154 -6.53 1.12 5.69
N GLN A 155 -5.49 0.37 6.03
CA GLN A 155 -4.09 0.78 5.92
C GLN A 155 -3.37 -0.09 4.89
N TYR A 156 -2.55 0.54 4.05
CA TYR A 156 -1.65 -0.19 3.16
C TYR A 156 -0.33 -0.48 3.90
N ILE A 157 0.06 -1.74 3.90
CA ILE A 157 1.28 -2.22 4.56
C ILE A 157 1.97 -3.15 3.58
N CYS A 158 3.21 -2.84 3.22
CA CYS A 158 4.09 -3.73 2.50
C CYS A 158 5.39 -3.82 3.28
N GLN A 159 5.90 -5.04 3.44
CA GLN A 159 7.22 -5.26 4.03
C GLN A 159 8.04 -6.18 3.13
N THR A 160 9.33 -5.87 2.98
CA THR A 160 10.26 -6.63 2.13
C THR A 160 11.59 -6.82 2.87
N PRO A 161 12.37 -7.86 2.56
CA PRO A 161 13.69 -8.07 3.15
C PRO A 161 14.58 -6.83 3.05
N ALA A 162 15.28 -6.49 4.13
CA ALA A 162 16.21 -5.37 4.15
C ALA A 162 17.34 -5.54 3.13
N ARG A 163 17.79 -6.78 2.92
CA ARG A 163 18.79 -7.15 1.91
C ARG A 163 18.40 -6.84 0.46
N PHE A 164 17.14 -6.47 0.18
CA PHE A 164 16.73 -6.04 -1.16
C PHE A 164 17.06 -4.57 -1.44
N ALA A 165 17.31 -3.77 -0.40
CA ALA A 165 17.58 -2.35 -0.54
C ALA A 165 19.07 -2.09 -0.73
N GLU A 166 19.39 -1.21 -1.68
CA GLU A 166 20.73 -0.64 -1.80
C GLU A 166 21.01 0.33 -0.63
N PRO A 167 22.28 0.51 -0.21
CA PRO A 167 22.64 1.38 0.92
C PRO A 167 22.10 2.82 0.81
N GLU A 168 22.09 3.41 -0.38
CA GLU A 168 21.55 4.76 -0.60
C GLU A 168 20.04 4.82 -0.35
N VAL A 169 19.32 3.74 -0.66
CA VAL A 169 17.88 3.65 -0.43
C VAL A 169 17.58 3.57 1.08
N LEU A 170 18.35 2.78 1.83
CA LEU A 170 18.25 2.71 3.29
C LEU A 170 18.47 4.10 3.91
N LYS A 171 19.53 4.79 3.48
CA LYS A 171 19.84 6.14 3.95
C LYS A 171 18.70 7.12 3.66
N LYS A 172 18.21 7.19 2.42
CA LYS A 172 17.11 8.10 2.06
C LYS A 172 15.84 7.78 2.84
N LYS A 173 15.52 6.49 3.04
CA LYS A 173 14.37 6.06 3.84
C LYS A 173 14.48 6.50 5.30
N ALA A 174 15.65 6.36 5.91
CA ALA A 174 15.90 6.82 7.28
C ALA A 174 15.77 8.35 7.41
N GLU A 175 16.21 9.12 6.40
CA GLU A 175 16.05 10.58 6.36
C GLU A 175 14.57 10.99 6.25
N LEU A 176 13.78 10.30 5.42
CA LEU A 176 12.34 10.55 5.31
C LEU A 176 11.59 10.21 6.60
N PHE A 177 12.02 9.17 7.32
CA PHE A 177 11.45 8.86 8.65
C PHE A 177 11.67 10.01 9.65
N LYS A 178 12.88 10.58 9.71
CA LYS A 178 13.22 11.70 10.60
C LYS A 178 12.40 12.98 10.35
N THR A 179 11.76 13.06 9.18
CA THR A 179 10.94 14.20 8.75
C THR A 179 9.47 13.84 8.54
N TRP A 180 9.05 12.65 9.01
CA TRP A 180 7.67 12.16 8.95
C TRP A 180 7.07 12.12 7.53
N GLN A 181 7.92 11.93 6.52
CA GLN A 181 7.53 11.87 5.12
C GLN A 181 7.11 10.45 4.73
N GLY A 182 5.91 10.34 4.15
CA GLY A 182 5.48 9.11 3.49
C GLY A 182 6.33 8.77 2.26
N THR A 183 6.32 7.49 1.89
CA THR A 183 6.99 6.93 0.70
C THR A 183 5.96 6.28 -0.23
N THR A 184 6.43 5.56 -1.25
CA THR A 184 5.58 4.67 -2.04
C THR A 184 5.30 3.37 -1.28
N HIS A 185 4.51 2.48 -1.89
CA HIS A 185 4.25 1.13 -1.40
C HIS A 185 5.49 0.22 -1.41
N TRP A 186 6.57 0.60 -2.09
CA TRP A 186 7.83 -0.16 -2.12
C TRP A 186 8.68 0.14 -0.88
N PRO A 187 9.06 -0.85 -0.05
CA PRO A 187 9.89 -0.60 1.13
C PRO A 187 11.39 -0.48 0.83
N HIS A 188 11.88 -1.18 -0.20
CA HIS A 188 13.31 -1.34 -0.51
C HIS A 188 13.79 -0.60 -1.76
N CYS A 189 12.89 0.00 -2.55
CA CYS A 189 13.26 0.74 -3.76
C CYS A 189 12.20 1.82 -4.06
N ASN A 190 12.40 2.65 -5.09
CA ASN A 190 11.45 3.72 -5.48
C ASN A 190 11.02 4.59 -4.28
N ILE A 191 11.99 4.88 -3.40
CA ILE A 191 11.80 5.73 -2.23
C ILE A 191 11.88 7.18 -2.70
N ARG A 192 10.75 7.87 -2.63
CA ARG A 192 10.60 9.28 -2.93
C ARG A 192 9.70 9.95 -1.91
N GLU A 193 9.95 11.22 -1.65
CA GLU A 193 9.11 12.03 -0.78
C GLU A 193 7.74 12.30 -1.41
N THR A 194 6.71 12.36 -0.56
CA THR A 194 5.34 12.66 -0.99
C THR A 194 5.13 14.16 -1.20
N GLY A 195 5.90 15.00 -0.50
CA GLY A 195 5.75 16.46 -0.51
C GLY A 195 4.52 16.93 0.27
N PRO A 196 4.33 18.26 0.44
CA PRO A 196 3.19 18.80 1.14
C PRO A 196 1.89 18.60 0.33
N PRO A 197 0.75 18.41 1.00
CA PRO A 197 -0.54 18.34 0.33
C PRO A 197 -0.90 19.73 -0.22
N MET A 198 -1.19 19.79 -1.53
CA MET A 198 -1.60 21.03 -2.18
C MET A 198 -3.13 21.15 -2.28
N ARG A 199 -3.66 22.37 -2.16
CA ARG A 199 -5.07 22.75 -2.38
C ARG A 199 -5.10 24.01 -3.24
N ASN A 200 -5.72 23.92 -4.42
CA ASN A 200 -5.80 25.02 -5.39
C ASN A 200 -4.43 25.65 -5.70
N GLY A 201 -3.41 24.82 -5.89
CA GLY A 201 -2.04 25.26 -6.22
C GLY A 201 -1.22 25.84 -5.07
N LYS A 202 -1.75 25.88 -3.84
CA LYS A 202 -1.04 26.32 -2.63
C LYS A 202 -0.92 25.17 -1.63
N GLU A 203 0.09 25.22 -0.77
CA GLU A 203 0.17 24.27 0.34
C GLU A 203 -1.09 24.36 1.20
N CYS A 204 -1.64 23.21 1.57
CA CYS A 204 -2.83 23.14 2.40
C CYS A 204 -2.52 23.77 3.76
N PRO A 205 -3.30 24.77 4.22
CA PRO A 205 -3.05 25.42 5.52
C PRO A 205 -3.26 24.47 6.72
N LEU A 206 -3.89 23.32 6.49
CA LEU A 206 -4.05 22.25 7.47
C LEU A 206 -2.95 21.19 7.38
N ASN A 207 -1.89 21.43 6.60
CA ASN A 207 -0.76 20.51 6.54
C ASN A 207 -0.13 20.34 7.93
N ARG A 208 0.37 19.14 8.19
CA ARG A 208 1.14 18.81 9.38
C ARG A 208 2.47 18.20 8.95
N HIS A 209 3.53 18.65 9.60
CA HIS A 209 4.88 18.13 9.40
C HIS A 209 5.25 17.05 10.41
N GLU A 210 4.35 16.72 11.33
CA GLU A 210 4.49 15.61 12.28
C GLU A 210 3.12 14.97 12.59
N PRO A 211 3.12 13.70 13.05
CA PRO A 211 1.92 13.02 13.52
C PRO A 211 1.19 13.78 14.62
N LEU A 212 -0.13 13.62 14.70
CA LEU A 212 -0.91 14.17 15.83
C LEU A 212 -0.56 13.39 17.10
N GLU A 213 -0.53 12.07 16.96
CA GLU A 213 -0.04 11.16 17.99
C GLU A 213 1.23 10.50 17.48
N LYS A 214 2.36 10.84 18.10
CA LYS A 214 3.66 10.25 17.75
C LYS A 214 3.70 8.77 18.15
N PRO A 215 4.28 7.91 17.32
CA PRO A 215 4.45 6.50 17.66
C PRO A 215 5.47 6.34 18.80
N GLU A 216 5.35 5.25 19.54
CA GLU A 216 6.41 4.83 20.45
C GLU A 216 7.62 4.38 19.62
N ILE A 217 8.77 5.02 19.85
CA ILE A 217 9.99 4.73 19.11
C ILE A 217 10.70 3.53 19.75
N THR A 218 10.46 2.35 19.18
CA THR A 218 11.12 1.10 19.58
C THR A 218 12.25 0.75 18.62
N LYS A 219 13.18 -0.12 19.07
CA LYS A 219 14.22 -0.68 18.19
C LYS A 219 13.62 -1.31 16.92
N ARG A 220 12.56 -2.11 17.06
CA ARG A 220 11.91 -2.77 15.93
C ARG A 220 11.35 -1.76 14.92
N LEU A 221 10.75 -0.68 15.40
CA LEU A 221 10.27 0.40 14.53
C LEU A 221 11.42 1.03 13.75
N LEU A 222 12.53 1.34 14.44
CA LEU A 222 13.71 1.96 13.82
C LEU A 222 14.33 1.04 12.76
N GLN A 223 14.35 -0.27 12.98
CA GLN A 223 14.79 -1.25 11.99
C GLN A 223 13.87 -1.29 10.76
N LEU A 224 12.55 -1.39 10.95
CA LEU A 224 11.56 -1.33 9.85
C LEU A 224 11.63 -0.01 9.06
N ALA A 225 12.05 1.07 9.71
CA ALA A 225 12.23 2.40 9.12
C ALA A 225 13.61 2.62 8.47
N ALA A 226 14.50 1.61 8.47
CA ALA A 226 15.90 1.70 8.03
C ALA A 226 16.77 2.69 8.84
N VAL A 227 16.34 3.12 10.02
CA VAL A 227 17.11 4.00 10.91
C VAL A 227 18.16 3.22 11.69
N GLU A 228 17.81 2.00 12.10
CA GLU A 228 18.73 1.04 12.70
C GLU A 228 18.94 -0.17 11.79
N ALA A 229 20.13 -0.76 11.86
CA ALA A 229 20.46 -1.99 11.15
C ALA A 229 19.88 -3.22 11.84
N TYR A 230 19.83 -4.32 11.09
CA TYR A 230 19.50 -5.65 11.58
C TYR A 230 20.68 -6.32 12.27
#